data_AF-A0A972WD03-F1
#
_entry.id   AF-A0A972WD03-F1
#
_cell.length_a   1.000
_cell.length_b   1.000
_cell.length_c   1.000
_cell.angle_alpha   90.00
_cell.angle_beta   90.00
_cell.angle_gamma   90.00
#
_symmetry.space_group_name_H-M   'P 1'
#
loop_
_entity.id
_entity.type
_entity.pdbx_description
1 polymer ?
#
loop_
_entity_poly.entity_id
_entity_poly.type
_entity_poly.pdbx_seq_one_letter_code
_entity_poly.pdbx_strand_id
1 'polypeptide(L)'
;MMDVAPEARNKPDVLKATALSLAAMDDRAGAAEYVAAYRKVAADVKAAKNLDRRVHGWKSFYENDAKVLMAQFTDNPFNAGPSGESPDPFAVPVENNAPVEALQGNDVSASSPESNMVVVDVVLIGTQEDVRDSRGINLLNGLQLQFGDPLTGAAGLGYSSTNTKDNLNSGLAQGTQTITRMISIPAVTYSLNIANSADANNQVLAKPSLVAQAGETSEFFSGTEILAAAVSGGNGDSVSVQKEVGVKLAVTPEMLPNDFLRLHVVAERTFLTDPSNSVVFEFRLDTTKTNVNSTVTMKFDETLILGGLSERETSKSADGVPGLMDIPLLNLLFSQRVERQFERSVLILITPRRPQYTRQDTSRRDAADQKMSNLERDIERLEERNRDWFTPRPTFNSVLKKLQGREFFEEFRTGDVHIQSWQNDVNGQQHIAMIQDRVTQK
;
A
#
# COMPACT_ATOMS: atom_id res chain seq x y z
N MET A 1 4.96 50.43 -24.35
CA MET A 1 3.52 50.45 -24.69
C MET A 1 3.37 49.90 -26.09
N MET A 2 2.63 48.82 -26.28
CA MET A 2 2.32 48.28 -27.61
C MET A 2 1.52 49.33 -28.40
N ASP A 3 2.01 49.69 -29.59
CA ASP A 3 1.31 50.63 -30.46
C ASP A 3 0.15 49.89 -31.15
N VAL A 4 -1.01 49.94 -30.51
CA VAL A 4 -2.23 49.28 -30.98
C VAL A 4 -3.03 50.28 -31.80
N ALA A 5 -3.33 49.91 -33.06
CA ALA A 5 -4.17 50.68 -33.97
C ALA A 5 -5.46 51.17 -33.27
N PRO A 6 -5.91 52.42 -33.51
CA PRO A 6 -7.00 53.04 -32.74
C PRO A 6 -8.31 52.24 -32.77
N GLU A 7 -8.55 51.48 -33.84
CA GLU A 7 -9.74 50.62 -34.01
C GLU A 7 -9.70 49.33 -33.16
N ALA A 8 -8.52 48.88 -32.71
CA ALA A 8 -8.37 47.61 -31.98
C ALA A 8 -8.31 47.77 -30.45
N ARG A 9 -8.28 49.01 -29.93
CA ARG A 9 -8.16 49.29 -28.48
C ARG A 9 -9.34 48.76 -27.66
N ASN A 10 -10.52 48.67 -28.26
CA ASN A 10 -11.74 48.21 -27.58
C ASN A 10 -12.02 46.71 -27.78
N LYS A 11 -11.12 45.95 -28.42
CA LYS A 11 -11.30 44.50 -28.54
C LYS A 11 -11.10 43.82 -27.19
N PRO A 12 -11.96 42.85 -26.82
CA PRO A 12 -11.91 42.20 -25.51
C PRO A 12 -10.54 41.55 -25.23
N ASP A 13 -9.92 40.94 -26.24
CA ASP A 13 -8.61 40.30 -26.08
C ASP A 13 -7.49 41.31 -25.77
N VAL A 14 -7.55 42.50 -26.36
CA VAL A 14 -6.57 43.57 -26.13
C VAL A 14 -6.73 44.14 -24.72
N LEU A 15 -7.96 44.39 -24.28
CA LEU A 15 -8.26 44.87 -22.93
C LEU A 15 -7.81 43.86 -21.85
N LYS A 16 -8.06 42.57 -22.10
CA LYS A 16 -7.63 41.47 -21.22
C LYS A 16 -6.10 41.36 -21.13
N ALA A 17 -5.41 41.39 -22.27
CA ALA A 17 -3.95 41.31 -22.31
C ALA A 17 -3.30 42.52 -21.63
N THR A 18 -3.84 43.72 -21.87
CA THR A 18 -3.36 44.97 -21.27
C THR A 18 -3.54 44.95 -19.75
N ALA A 19 -4.73 44.58 -19.26
CA ALA A 19 -4.99 44.44 -17.82
C ALA A 19 -4.03 43.46 -17.13
N LEU A 20 -3.75 42.30 -17.75
CA LEU A 20 -2.81 41.32 -17.19
C LEU A 20 -1.36 41.81 -17.22
N SER A 21 -0.96 42.51 -18.28
CA SER A 21 0.40 43.05 -18.39
C SER A 21 0.66 44.14 -17.34
N LEU A 22 -0.31 45.03 -17.12
CA LEU A 22 -0.21 46.09 -16.11
C LEU A 22 -0.22 45.51 -14.69
N ALA A 23 -1.06 44.49 -14.44
CA ALA A 23 -1.07 43.78 -13.17
C ALA A 23 0.26 43.07 -12.89
N ALA A 24 0.88 42.48 -13.92
CA ALA A 24 2.20 41.87 -13.81
C ALA A 24 3.31 42.90 -13.56
N MET A 25 3.12 44.17 -13.93
CA MET A 25 4.05 45.29 -13.69
C MET A 25 3.77 46.06 -12.38
N ASP A 26 2.87 45.56 -11.51
CA ASP A 26 2.37 46.22 -10.29
C ASP A 26 1.67 47.58 -10.51
N ASP A 27 1.22 47.88 -11.74
CA ASP A 27 0.35 49.02 -12.01
C ASP A 27 -1.12 48.66 -11.71
N ARG A 28 -1.48 48.81 -10.43
CA ARG A 28 -2.78 48.42 -9.87
C ARG A 28 -3.92 49.28 -10.39
N ALA A 29 -3.68 50.59 -10.54
CA ALA A 29 -4.69 51.54 -10.97
C ALA A 29 -5.00 51.34 -12.46
N GLY A 30 -3.96 51.22 -13.29
CA GLY A 30 -4.11 50.93 -14.71
C GLY A 30 -4.80 49.59 -14.94
N ALA A 31 -4.36 48.52 -14.27
CA ALA A 31 -4.99 47.21 -14.42
C ALA A 31 -6.49 47.22 -14.07
N ALA A 32 -6.89 47.91 -12.99
CA ALA A 32 -8.29 48.01 -12.58
C ALA A 32 -9.17 48.74 -13.60
N GLU A 33 -8.65 49.80 -14.23
CA GLU A 33 -9.36 50.53 -15.28
C GLU A 33 -9.65 49.63 -16.50
N TYR A 34 -8.66 48.86 -16.96
CA TYR A 34 -8.83 47.94 -18.08
C TYR A 34 -9.70 46.73 -17.75
N VAL A 35 -9.72 46.26 -16.48
CA VAL A 35 -10.69 45.25 -16.02
C VAL A 35 -12.12 45.79 -16.08
N ALA A 36 -12.35 47.04 -15.67
CA ALA A 36 -13.65 47.68 -15.74
C ALA A 36 -14.11 47.90 -17.19
N ALA A 37 -13.19 48.28 -18.08
CA ALA A 37 -13.47 48.38 -19.52
C ALA A 37 -13.80 47.00 -20.13
N TYR A 38 -13.03 45.95 -19.78
CA TYR A 38 -13.28 44.58 -20.24
C TYR A 38 -14.65 44.06 -19.78
N ARG A 39 -15.08 44.35 -18.54
CA ARG A 39 -16.42 43.97 -18.03
C ARG A 39 -17.57 44.50 -18.89
N LYS A 40 -17.41 45.67 -19.53
CA LYS A 40 -18.45 46.27 -20.37
C LYS A 40 -18.55 45.64 -21.76
N VAL A 41 -17.47 45.00 -22.23
CA VAL A 41 -17.35 44.44 -23.59
C VAL A 41 -17.38 42.91 -23.59
N ALA A 42 -17.15 42.27 -22.44
CA ALA A 42 -17.12 40.81 -22.33
C ALA A 42 -18.51 40.19 -22.61
N ALA A 43 -18.56 39.27 -23.58
CA ALA A 43 -19.77 38.51 -23.91
C ALA A 43 -20.15 37.46 -22.83
N ASP A 44 -19.20 37.09 -21.97
CA ASP A 44 -19.40 36.06 -20.93
C ASP A 44 -18.98 36.58 -19.54
N VAL A 45 -19.92 36.54 -18.59
CA VAL A 45 -19.73 36.91 -17.18
C VAL A 45 -18.63 36.07 -16.52
N LYS A 46 -18.47 34.79 -16.91
CA LYS A 46 -17.40 33.93 -16.40
C LYS A 46 -16.02 34.40 -16.85
N ALA A 47 -15.90 34.90 -18.08
CA ALA A 47 -14.63 35.41 -18.61
C ALA A 47 -14.17 36.67 -17.86
N ALA A 48 -15.10 37.57 -17.51
CA ALA A 48 -14.82 38.75 -16.69
C ALA A 48 -14.39 38.38 -15.26
N LYS A 49 -15.06 37.41 -14.62
CA LYS A 49 -14.70 36.91 -13.28
C LYS A 49 -13.34 36.23 -13.26
N ASN A 50 -12.97 35.53 -14.32
CA ASN A 50 -11.65 34.91 -14.45
C ASN A 50 -10.53 35.94 -14.60
N LEU A 51 -10.75 37.02 -15.34
CA LEU A 51 -9.77 38.11 -15.44
C LEU A 51 -9.56 38.80 -14.08
N ASP A 52 -10.65 39.07 -13.37
CA ASP A 52 -10.63 39.68 -12.02
C ASP A 52 -9.79 38.85 -11.04
N ARG A 53 -10.02 37.53 -11.01
CA ARG A 53 -9.25 36.60 -10.18
C ARG A 53 -7.76 36.62 -10.52
N ARG A 54 -7.41 36.69 -11.82
CA ARG A 54 -6.01 36.72 -12.26
C ARG A 54 -5.31 38.02 -11.89
N VAL A 55 -5.97 39.17 -12.04
CA VAL A 55 -5.43 40.47 -11.61
C VAL A 55 -5.26 40.52 -10.09
N HIS A 56 -6.23 39.98 -9.34
CA HIS A 56 -6.13 39.87 -7.88
C HIS A 56 -4.99 38.94 -7.44
N GLY A 57 -4.73 37.86 -8.18
CA GLY A 57 -3.59 36.96 -7.94
C GLY A 57 -2.23 37.64 -8.06
N TRP A 58 -2.07 38.55 -9.04
CA TRP A 58 -0.86 39.38 -9.15
C TRP A 58 -0.71 40.36 -7.98
N LYS A 59 -1.81 40.95 -7.52
CA LYS A 59 -1.82 41.80 -6.32
C LYS A 59 -1.37 41.02 -5.07
N SER A 60 -1.92 39.82 -4.84
CA SER A 60 -1.52 38.99 -3.70
C SER A 60 -0.06 38.55 -3.78
N PHE A 61 0.43 38.27 -4.99
CA PHE A 61 1.85 37.94 -5.21
C PHE A 61 2.76 39.10 -4.78
N TYR A 62 2.47 40.36 -5.19
CA TYR A 62 3.28 41.51 -4.79
C TYR A 62 3.16 41.87 -3.30
N GLU A 63 2.01 41.62 -2.67
CA GLU A 63 1.78 41.94 -1.26
C GLU A 63 2.44 40.95 -0.28
N ASN A 64 2.51 39.66 -0.67
CA ASN A 64 2.94 38.56 0.20
C ASN A 64 4.23 37.87 -0.27
N ASP A 65 4.30 37.47 -1.54
CA ASP A 65 5.37 36.60 -2.05
C ASP A 65 6.58 37.39 -2.57
N ALA A 66 6.37 38.54 -3.21
CA ALA A 66 7.46 39.38 -3.74
C ALA A 66 8.34 39.97 -2.64
N LYS A 67 7.77 40.23 -1.44
CA LYS A 67 8.53 40.65 -0.26
C LYS A 67 9.51 39.57 0.22
N VAL A 68 9.14 38.30 0.08
CA VAL A 68 10.01 37.16 0.40
C VAL A 68 11.15 37.03 -0.61
N LEU A 69 10.90 37.34 -1.89
CA LEU A 69 11.93 37.36 -2.93
C LEU A 69 12.88 38.56 -2.81
N MET A 70 12.40 39.73 -2.39
CA MET A 70 13.25 40.90 -2.10
C MET A 70 14.11 40.71 -0.85
N ALA A 71 13.62 39.97 0.16
CA ALA A 71 14.39 39.61 1.35
C ALA A 71 15.57 38.67 1.07
N GLN A 72 15.61 38.01 -0.10
CA GLN A 72 16.74 37.18 -0.53
C GLN A 72 17.79 37.93 -1.35
N PHE A 73 17.53 39.17 -1.80
CA PHE A 73 18.41 39.89 -2.74
C PHE A 73 18.66 41.36 -2.41
N THR A 74 18.56 41.78 -1.13
CA THR A 74 18.99 43.11 -0.70
C THR A 74 19.96 43.04 0.49
N ASP A 75 21.24 43.20 0.16
CA ASP A 75 22.36 43.77 0.91
C ASP A 75 22.77 43.24 2.31
N ASN A 76 23.83 42.42 2.27
CA ASN A 76 25.12 42.53 2.97
C ASN A 76 25.17 42.67 4.52
N PRO A 77 25.60 41.62 5.27
CA PRO A 77 25.57 41.58 6.75
C PRO A 77 26.75 42.26 7.47
N PHE A 78 27.50 43.16 6.81
CA PHE A 78 28.64 43.85 7.43
C PHE A 78 28.61 45.36 7.17
N ASN A 79 27.79 46.09 7.93
CA ASN A 79 28.13 47.48 8.29
C ASN A 79 27.49 47.84 9.64
N ALA A 80 28.33 47.94 10.67
CA ALA A 80 27.97 48.45 11.98
C ALA A 80 28.26 49.96 12.04
N GLY A 81 27.29 50.75 12.50
CA GLY A 81 27.45 52.16 12.86
C GLY A 81 26.27 52.67 13.68
N PRO A 82 26.46 53.53 14.71
CA PRO A 82 25.59 53.57 15.88
C PRO A 82 24.59 54.74 15.89
N SER A 83 23.67 54.70 16.87
CA SER A 83 23.01 55.80 17.59
C SER A 83 21.48 55.90 17.46
N GLY A 84 20.80 56.06 18.60
CA GLY A 84 19.47 56.68 18.69
C GLY A 84 18.43 55.96 19.56
N GLU A 85 18.51 56.18 20.88
CA GLU A 85 17.43 56.38 21.87
C GLU A 85 16.17 55.46 21.92
N SER A 86 15.99 54.84 23.10
CA SER A 86 14.77 54.17 23.59
C SER A 86 13.61 55.15 23.87
N PRO A 87 12.36 54.67 24.05
CA PRO A 87 11.92 54.43 25.44
C PRO A 87 11.08 53.17 25.68
N ASP A 88 11.12 52.80 26.96
CA ASP A 88 10.57 51.65 27.68
C ASP A 88 9.05 51.37 27.48
N PRO A 89 8.62 50.11 27.27
CA PRO A 89 7.19 49.74 27.18
C PRO A 89 6.53 49.41 28.53
N PHE A 90 7.17 49.66 29.68
CA PHE A 90 6.63 49.32 31.01
C PHE A 90 5.85 50.45 31.72
N ALA A 91 5.02 51.21 31.00
CA ALA A 91 4.11 52.17 31.61
C ALA A 91 2.69 51.57 31.75
N VAL A 92 2.29 51.29 32.98
CA VAL A 92 0.93 50.87 33.37
C VAL A 92 0.06 52.10 33.58
N PRO A 93 -1.19 52.15 33.08
CA PRO A 93 -2.18 53.10 33.57
C PRO A 93 -3.10 52.43 34.60
N VAL A 94 -3.31 53.12 35.72
CA VAL A 94 -4.32 52.82 36.75
C VAL A 94 -5.38 53.92 36.68
N GLU A 95 -6.66 53.56 36.52
CA GLU A 95 -7.76 54.30 37.17
C GLU A 95 -9.06 53.49 37.26
N ASN A 96 -9.79 53.71 38.36
CA ASN A 96 -10.86 52.90 38.95
C ASN A 96 -12.29 53.36 38.55
N ASN A 97 -13.27 52.44 38.46
CA ASN A 97 -14.45 52.35 39.38
C ASN A 97 -15.52 51.34 38.91
N ALA A 98 -16.11 50.65 39.90
CA ALA A 98 -16.97 49.44 39.90
C ALA A 98 -18.47 49.65 39.54
N PRO A 99 -19.40 48.70 39.83
CA PRO A 99 -19.48 47.26 39.55
C PRO A 99 -20.73 46.89 38.70
N VAL A 100 -20.75 45.70 38.09
CA VAL A 100 -22.02 45.05 37.68
C VAL A 100 -22.00 43.58 38.07
N GLU A 101 -22.69 43.27 39.17
CA GLU A 101 -23.18 41.92 39.47
C GLU A 101 -24.36 41.62 38.54
N ALA A 102 -24.26 40.57 37.72
CA ALA A 102 -25.41 39.75 37.36
C ALA A 102 -24.98 38.42 36.72
N LEU A 103 -25.46 37.33 37.34
CA LEU A 103 -25.68 35.98 36.80
C LEU A 103 -24.47 35.03 36.79
N GLN A 104 -24.34 34.35 37.94
CA GLN A 104 -23.91 32.95 38.02
C GLN A 104 -24.73 32.11 37.03
N GLY A 105 -24.12 31.80 35.89
CA GLY A 105 -24.35 30.56 35.17
C GLY A 105 -23.15 29.67 35.47
N ASN A 106 -23.37 28.54 36.14
CA ASN A 106 -22.40 27.45 36.15
C ASN A 106 -22.30 26.89 34.73
N ASP A 107 -21.61 27.59 33.85
CA ASP A 107 -20.97 26.96 32.71
C ASP A 107 -19.81 26.18 33.33
N VAL A 108 -20.13 24.93 33.67
CA VAL A 108 -19.16 23.87 33.83
C VAL A 108 -18.27 24.03 32.61
N SER A 109 -17.05 24.54 32.84
CA SER A 109 -15.99 24.44 31.87
C SER A 109 -15.95 22.97 31.52
N ALA A 110 -16.49 22.62 30.36
CA ALA A 110 -16.34 21.31 29.79
C ALA A 110 -14.84 21.19 29.60
N SER A 111 -14.17 20.64 30.62
CA SER A 111 -12.89 19.99 30.48
C SER A 111 -13.08 19.12 29.27
N SER A 112 -12.44 19.55 28.18
CA SER A 112 -12.47 18.84 26.92
C SER A 112 -12.14 17.40 27.28
N PRO A 113 -12.91 16.39 26.83
CA PRO A 113 -12.55 15.01 27.11
C PRO A 113 -11.12 14.88 26.62
N GLU A 114 -10.17 14.71 27.55
CA GLU A 114 -8.78 14.52 27.19
C GLU A 114 -8.77 13.39 26.18
N SER A 115 -8.20 13.67 25.02
CA SER A 115 -8.19 12.76 23.89
C SER A 115 -7.37 11.54 24.29
N ASN A 116 -8.02 10.61 24.98
CA ASN A 116 -7.49 9.33 25.44
C ASN A 116 -7.39 8.35 24.26
N MET A 117 -7.11 8.85 23.07
CA MET A 117 -6.95 8.03 21.87
C MET A 117 -5.48 8.02 21.49
N VAL A 118 -5.06 6.91 20.92
CA VAL A 118 -3.70 6.65 20.46
C VAL A 118 -3.79 6.04 19.08
N VAL A 119 -2.90 6.48 18.19
CA VAL A 119 -2.66 5.78 16.92
C VAL A 119 -1.46 4.89 17.13
N VAL A 120 -1.59 3.60 16.90
CA VAL A 120 -0.46 2.68 16.94
C VAL A 120 -0.12 2.24 15.54
N ASP A 121 1.12 2.51 15.16
CA ASP A 121 1.72 1.92 13.97
C ASP A 121 2.59 0.74 14.37
N VAL A 122 2.38 -0.38 13.69
CA VAL A 122 3.27 -1.55 13.83
C VAL A 122 3.93 -1.79 12.48
N VAL A 123 5.22 -2.07 12.50
CA VAL A 123 6.00 -2.42 11.31
C VAL A 123 6.52 -3.83 11.48
N LEU A 124 6.11 -4.74 10.61
CA LEU A 124 6.61 -6.11 10.56
C LEU A 124 7.50 -6.24 9.33
N ILE A 125 8.77 -6.56 9.56
CA ILE A 125 9.77 -6.81 8.54
C ILE A 125 10.11 -8.29 8.62
N GLY A 126 10.03 -8.99 7.48
CA GLY A 126 10.39 -10.39 7.37
C GLY A 126 11.24 -10.62 6.14
N THR A 127 12.31 -11.39 6.28
CA THR A 127 13.11 -11.89 5.16
C THR A 127 13.28 -13.38 5.33
N GLN A 128 13.20 -14.09 4.22
CA GLN A 128 13.43 -15.53 4.15
C GLN A 128 14.24 -15.82 2.89
N GLU A 129 15.33 -16.53 3.06
CA GLU A 129 16.26 -16.93 2.01
C GLU A 129 16.43 -18.46 2.09
N ASP A 130 16.24 -19.15 0.98
CA ASP A 130 16.42 -20.61 0.86
C ASP A 130 17.31 -20.89 -0.33
N VAL A 131 18.59 -21.14 -0.05
CA VAL A 131 19.59 -21.46 -1.05
C VAL A 131 19.82 -22.96 -1.05
N ARG A 132 19.60 -23.60 -2.20
CA ARG A 132 19.79 -25.03 -2.39
C ARG A 132 20.84 -25.28 -3.48
N ASP A 133 21.98 -25.76 -3.04
CA ASP A 133 23.08 -26.19 -3.89
C ASP A 133 23.07 -27.71 -4.02
N SER A 134 23.00 -28.21 -5.25
CA SER A 134 23.13 -29.64 -5.55
C SER A 134 24.28 -29.85 -6.51
N ARG A 135 25.20 -30.76 -6.15
CA ARG A 135 26.41 -31.06 -6.91
C ARG A 135 26.57 -32.57 -7.05
N GLY A 136 26.83 -33.01 -8.27
CA GLY A 136 27.08 -34.41 -8.58
C GLY A 136 25.82 -35.20 -8.92
N ILE A 137 26.04 -36.36 -9.52
CA ILE A 137 25.02 -37.29 -10.00
C ILE A 137 25.26 -38.63 -9.33
N ASN A 138 24.19 -39.40 -9.14
CA ASN A 138 24.28 -40.80 -8.78
C ASN A 138 23.79 -41.64 -9.96
N LEU A 139 24.71 -41.99 -10.87
CA LEU A 139 24.44 -42.75 -12.10
C LEU A 139 23.73 -44.09 -11.84
N LEU A 140 23.89 -44.67 -10.66
CA LEU A 140 23.32 -45.99 -10.33
C LEU A 140 21.95 -45.90 -9.63
N ASN A 141 21.55 -44.73 -9.13
CA ASN A 141 20.27 -44.55 -8.40
C ASN A 141 19.05 -44.47 -9.34
N GLY A 142 19.25 -44.05 -10.60
CA GLY A 142 18.19 -43.97 -11.62
C GLY A 142 18.27 -45.02 -12.73
N LEU A 143 19.26 -45.91 -12.71
CA LEU A 143 19.47 -46.90 -13.76
C LEU A 143 18.52 -48.10 -13.55
N GLN A 144 17.32 -48.01 -14.11
CA GLN A 144 16.40 -49.14 -14.19
C GLN A 144 16.54 -49.81 -15.56
N LEU A 145 17.06 -51.03 -15.59
CA LEU A 145 17.07 -51.87 -16.79
C LEU A 145 15.73 -52.58 -16.90
N GLN A 146 14.76 -51.97 -17.59
CA GLN A 146 13.44 -52.55 -17.78
C GLN A 146 13.38 -53.35 -19.08
N PHE A 147 13.18 -54.68 -18.98
CA PHE A 147 13.05 -55.56 -20.14
C PHE A 147 11.58 -55.63 -20.61
N GLY A 148 11.23 -54.84 -21.62
CA GLY A 148 9.86 -54.77 -22.16
C GLY A 148 9.53 -53.45 -22.84
N ASP A 149 8.38 -53.36 -23.50
CA ASP A 149 7.85 -52.11 -24.04
C ASP A 149 7.08 -51.35 -22.93
N PRO A 150 7.54 -50.15 -22.50
CA PRO A 150 6.91 -49.40 -21.42
C PRO A 150 5.55 -48.78 -21.79
N LEU A 151 5.23 -48.66 -23.08
CA LEU A 151 3.96 -48.10 -23.54
C LEU A 151 2.83 -49.13 -23.57
N THR A 152 3.19 -50.41 -23.70
CA THR A 152 2.25 -51.54 -23.82
C THR A 152 2.36 -52.58 -22.71
N GLY A 153 3.40 -52.50 -21.85
CA GLY A 153 3.64 -53.43 -20.74
C GLY A 153 4.13 -54.83 -21.17
N ALA A 154 4.46 -55.03 -22.44
CA ALA A 154 4.90 -56.32 -22.98
C ALA A 154 6.30 -56.67 -22.47
N ALA A 155 6.52 -57.93 -22.04
CA ALA A 155 7.83 -58.42 -21.61
C ALA A 155 8.89 -58.33 -22.73
N GLY A 156 10.16 -58.07 -22.37
CA GLY A 156 11.26 -57.88 -23.34
C GLY A 156 11.53 -59.08 -24.25
N LEU A 157 11.08 -60.26 -23.83
CA LEU A 157 10.96 -61.47 -24.65
C LEU A 157 9.50 -61.93 -24.62
N GLY A 158 8.82 -61.86 -25.75
CA GLY A 158 7.39 -62.18 -25.83
C GLY A 158 7.00 -62.77 -27.17
N TYR A 159 6.00 -63.64 -27.14
CA TYR A 159 5.33 -64.14 -28.34
C TYR A 159 4.08 -63.30 -28.55
N SER A 160 4.02 -62.53 -29.64
CA SER A 160 2.81 -61.83 -30.04
C SER A 160 2.09 -62.65 -31.11
N SER A 161 0.81 -62.94 -30.88
CA SER A 161 -0.06 -63.59 -31.85
C SER A 161 -1.17 -62.62 -32.21
N THR A 162 -1.19 -62.17 -33.47
CA THR A 162 -2.24 -61.29 -33.98
C THR A 162 -3.14 -62.09 -34.90
N ASN A 163 -4.42 -62.14 -34.55
CA ASN A 163 -5.46 -62.81 -35.32
C ASN A 163 -6.28 -61.75 -36.07
N THR A 164 -5.97 -61.53 -37.34
CA THR A 164 -6.79 -60.67 -38.20
C THR A 164 -7.85 -61.50 -38.90
N LYS A 165 -9.12 -61.17 -38.66
CA LYS A 165 -10.25 -61.70 -39.41
C LYS A 165 -10.65 -60.67 -40.46
N ASP A 166 -10.42 -61.00 -41.71
CA ASP A 166 -10.92 -60.22 -42.83
C ASP A 166 -12.30 -60.74 -43.22
N ASN A 167 -13.32 -59.88 -43.16
CA ASN A 167 -14.69 -60.21 -43.57
C ASN A 167 -14.93 -59.65 -44.96
N LEU A 168 -14.27 -60.21 -45.98
CA LEU A 168 -14.62 -59.92 -47.35
C LEU A 168 -15.95 -60.62 -47.68
N ASN A 169 -16.88 -59.85 -48.26
CA ASN A 169 -18.31 -60.09 -48.51
C ASN A 169 -18.65 -61.36 -49.35
N SER A 170 -18.13 -62.54 -48.99
CA SER A 170 -18.34 -63.82 -49.70
C SER A 170 -18.36 -65.05 -48.78
N GLY A 171 -18.67 -64.90 -47.49
CA GLY A 171 -19.02 -66.04 -46.63
C GLY A 171 -17.90 -67.04 -46.28
N LEU A 172 -16.65 -66.81 -46.69
CA LEU A 172 -15.49 -67.57 -46.20
C LEU A 172 -14.69 -66.71 -45.24
N ALA A 173 -14.84 -66.97 -43.94
CA ALA A 173 -14.01 -66.38 -42.90
C ALA A 173 -12.60 -67.01 -42.94
N GLN A 174 -11.64 -66.36 -43.60
CA GLN A 174 -10.23 -66.75 -43.50
C GLN A 174 -9.59 -66.03 -42.30
N GLY A 175 -9.32 -66.79 -41.24
CA GLY A 175 -8.55 -66.32 -40.09
C GLY A 175 -7.06 -66.52 -40.36
N THR A 176 -6.31 -65.43 -40.53
CA THR A 176 -4.85 -65.49 -40.63
C THR A 176 -4.27 -65.28 -39.24
N GLN A 177 -3.55 -66.28 -38.72
CA GLN A 177 -2.81 -66.17 -37.46
C GLN A 177 -1.34 -65.91 -37.78
N THR A 178 -0.83 -64.74 -37.40
CA THR A 178 0.60 -64.43 -37.54
C THR A 178 1.25 -64.45 -36.17
N ILE A 179 2.24 -65.33 -35.98
CA ILE A 179 3.03 -65.43 -34.75
C ILE A 179 4.37 -64.75 -35.02
N THR A 180 4.57 -63.58 -34.44
CA THR A 180 5.82 -62.82 -34.58
C THR A 180 6.60 -62.89 -33.26
N ARG A 181 7.85 -63.34 -33.35
CA ARG A 181 8.81 -63.30 -32.24
C ARG A 181 9.50 -61.95 -32.26
N MET A 182 9.24 -61.13 -31.26
CA MET A 182 9.85 -59.81 -31.15
C MET A 182 10.87 -59.81 -30.02
N ILE A 183 12.05 -59.25 -30.29
CA ILE A 183 13.04 -58.87 -29.27
C ILE A 183 12.93 -57.36 -29.16
N SER A 184 12.37 -56.87 -28.05
CA SER A 184 12.28 -55.43 -27.78
C SER A 184 13.56 -54.97 -27.09
N ILE A 185 14.28 -54.00 -27.67
CA ILE A 185 15.48 -53.41 -27.07
C ILE A 185 15.01 -52.33 -26.08
N PRO A 186 15.45 -52.36 -24.82
CA PRO A 186 14.99 -51.41 -23.82
C PRO A 186 15.40 -49.98 -24.20
N ALA A 187 14.49 -49.02 -23.99
CA ALA A 187 14.84 -47.60 -23.99
C ALA A 187 15.53 -47.26 -22.65
N VAL A 188 16.83 -46.98 -22.68
CA VAL A 188 17.54 -46.43 -21.51
C VAL A 188 17.25 -44.94 -21.44
N THR A 189 16.33 -44.55 -20.55
CA THR A 189 16.07 -43.14 -20.26
C THR A 189 16.93 -42.74 -19.08
N TYR A 190 17.85 -41.80 -19.27
CA TYR A 190 18.72 -41.28 -18.21
C TYR A 190 18.58 -39.77 -18.13
N SER A 191 18.14 -39.25 -16.98
CA SER A 191 18.09 -37.81 -16.70
C SER A 191 19.35 -37.40 -15.95
N LEU A 192 20.10 -36.47 -16.54
CA LEU A 192 21.40 -36.03 -16.03
C LEU A 192 21.28 -34.62 -15.44
N ASN A 193 21.34 -34.49 -14.11
CA ASN A 193 21.38 -33.21 -13.40
C ASN A 193 22.72 -33.08 -12.65
N ILE A 194 23.73 -32.45 -13.29
CA ILE A 194 25.14 -32.44 -12.83
C ILE A 194 25.36 -31.43 -11.70
N ALA A 195 24.79 -30.25 -11.85
CA ALA A 195 24.89 -29.18 -10.88
C ALA A 195 23.69 -28.26 -11.07
N ASN A 196 23.02 -27.99 -9.96
CA ASN A 196 21.95 -27.00 -9.92
C ASN A 196 22.10 -26.20 -8.62
N SER A 197 22.07 -24.89 -8.76
CA SER A 197 21.94 -23.95 -7.65
C SER A 197 20.59 -23.27 -7.82
N ALA A 198 19.72 -23.45 -6.84
CA ALA A 198 18.42 -22.79 -6.77
C ALA A 198 18.45 -21.82 -5.59
N ASP A 199 18.10 -20.57 -5.85
CA ASP A 199 18.00 -19.52 -4.84
C ASP A 199 16.56 -19.00 -4.83
N ALA A 200 15.95 -18.98 -3.64
CA ALA A 200 14.63 -18.44 -3.41
C ALA A 200 14.69 -17.37 -2.30
N ASN A 201 14.41 -16.12 -2.69
CA ASN A 201 14.42 -14.97 -1.80
C ASN A 201 13.02 -14.39 -1.65
N ASN A 202 12.57 -14.22 -0.40
CA ASN A 202 11.28 -13.65 -0.06
C ASN A 202 11.43 -12.55 0.98
N GLN A 203 10.93 -11.36 0.65
CA GLN A 203 10.96 -10.19 1.53
C GLN A 203 9.55 -9.68 1.75
N VAL A 204 9.25 -9.35 3.00
CA VAL A 204 7.93 -8.95 3.45
C VAL A 204 8.05 -7.69 4.30
N LEU A 205 7.21 -6.71 3.96
CA LEU A 205 6.99 -5.52 4.75
C LEU A 205 5.49 -5.33 4.97
N ALA A 206 5.05 -5.37 6.22
CA ALA A 206 3.68 -5.04 6.60
C ALA A 206 3.67 -3.86 7.57
N LYS A 207 2.75 -2.92 7.37
CA LYS A 207 2.62 -1.71 8.20
C LYS A 207 1.16 -1.46 8.62
N PRO A 208 0.56 -2.32 9.46
CA PRO A 208 -0.77 -2.05 9.99
C PRO A 208 -0.73 -0.84 10.94
N SER A 209 -1.79 -0.03 10.87
CA SER A 209 -1.99 1.13 11.74
C SER A 209 -3.42 1.12 12.25
N LEU A 210 -3.62 1.38 13.54
CA LEU A 210 -4.95 1.38 14.15
C LEU A 210 -5.06 2.51 15.18
N VAL A 211 -6.24 3.12 15.26
CA VAL A 211 -6.58 4.06 16.33
C VAL A 211 -7.29 3.28 17.43
N ALA A 212 -6.88 3.48 18.67
CA ALA A 212 -7.45 2.83 19.84
C ALA A 212 -7.73 3.83 20.96
N GLN A 213 -8.82 3.62 21.69
CA GLN A 213 -9.18 4.41 22.87
C GLN A 213 -8.60 3.77 24.14
N ALA A 214 -8.17 4.58 25.10
CA ALA A 214 -7.58 4.11 26.35
C ALA A 214 -8.59 3.25 27.11
N GLY A 215 -8.14 2.07 27.55
CA GLY A 215 -8.94 1.07 28.24
C GLY A 215 -9.75 0.15 27.32
N GLU A 216 -9.83 0.43 26.01
CA GLU A 216 -10.60 -0.38 25.06
C GLU A 216 -9.68 -1.09 24.06
N THR A 217 -9.95 -2.37 23.83
CA THR A 217 -9.24 -3.15 22.81
C THR A 217 -9.79 -2.82 21.44
N SER A 218 -8.92 -2.36 20.54
CA SER A 218 -9.25 -2.17 19.13
C SER A 218 -8.58 -3.25 18.30
N GLU A 219 -9.29 -3.80 17.32
CA GLU A 219 -8.78 -4.84 16.41
C GLU A 219 -8.80 -4.39 14.95
N PHE A 220 -7.79 -4.82 14.20
CA PHE A 220 -7.65 -4.65 12.76
C PHE A 220 -7.27 -6.00 12.15
N PHE A 221 -7.98 -6.40 11.10
CA PHE A 221 -7.63 -7.56 10.28
C PHE A 221 -7.63 -7.16 8.81
N SER A 222 -6.60 -7.59 8.09
CA SER A 222 -6.52 -7.47 6.65
C SER A 222 -5.93 -8.74 6.07
N GLY A 223 -6.71 -9.44 5.27
CA GLY A 223 -6.31 -10.74 4.74
C GLY A 223 -7.40 -11.39 3.91
N THR A 224 -7.17 -12.65 3.62
CA THR A 224 -8.11 -13.55 2.97
C THR A 224 -8.51 -14.63 3.95
N GLU A 225 -9.76 -15.06 3.84
CA GLU A 225 -10.26 -16.18 4.60
C GLU A 225 -10.36 -17.39 3.68
N ILE A 226 -9.75 -18.49 4.08
CA ILE A 226 -9.67 -19.70 3.27
C ILE A 226 -10.66 -20.71 3.83
N LEU A 227 -11.58 -21.12 2.97
CA LEU A 227 -12.56 -22.16 3.23
C LEU A 227 -12.05 -23.45 2.59
N ALA A 228 -11.62 -24.39 3.42
CA ALA A 228 -11.26 -25.74 3.00
C ALA A 228 -12.36 -26.71 3.43
N ALA A 229 -12.80 -27.60 2.54
CA ALA A 229 -13.68 -28.70 2.91
C ALA A 229 -12.89 -30.00 2.88
N ALA A 230 -12.75 -30.66 4.02
CA ALA A 230 -12.20 -32.01 4.07
C ALA A 230 -13.34 -32.99 3.80
N VAL A 231 -13.31 -33.62 2.62
CA VAL A 231 -14.19 -34.75 2.30
C VAL A 231 -13.51 -36.04 2.76
N SER A 232 -14.01 -36.61 3.85
CA SER A 232 -13.67 -37.99 4.23
C SER A 232 -14.22 -38.93 3.16
N GLY A 233 -13.38 -39.78 2.57
CA GLY A 233 -13.71 -40.69 1.47
C GLY A 233 -14.69 -41.82 1.82
N GLY A 234 -15.92 -41.48 2.19
CA GLY A 234 -17.03 -42.39 2.41
C GLY A 234 -18.08 -41.77 3.33
N ASN A 235 -19.33 -41.67 2.85
CA ASN A 235 -20.62 -41.31 3.50
C ASN A 235 -20.66 -40.33 4.71
N GLY A 236 -19.56 -39.67 5.04
CA GLY A 236 -19.42 -38.75 6.16
C GLY A 236 -19.58 -37.32 5.68
N ASP A 237 -20.16 -36.50 6.56
CA ASP A 237 -20.33 -35.07 6.33
C ASP A 237 -18.99 -34.38 6.04
N SER A 238 -18.99 -33.47 5.07
CA SER A 238 -17.84 -32.63 4.78
C SER A 238 -17.56 -31.71 5.96
N VAL A 239 -16.36 -31.76 6.54
CA VAL A 239 -15.94 -30.82 7.58
C VAL A 239 -15.38 -29.59 6.91
N SER A 240 -16.07 -28.45 7.02
CA SER A 240 -15.54 -27.15 6.60
C SER A 240 -14.57 -26.62 7.66
N VAL A 241 -13.38 -26.24 7.22
CA VAL A 241 -12.35 -25.58 7.99
C VAL A 241 -12.16 -24.18 7.42
N GLN A 242 -12.37 -23.18 8.27
CA GLN A 242 -12.20 -21.77 7.96
C GLN A 242 -10.87 -21.31 8.56
N LYS A 243 -9.97 -20.75 7.74
CA LYS A 243 -8.66 -20.27 8.19
C LYS A 243 -8.35 -18.89 7.65
N GLU A 244 -8.16 -17.94 8.56
CA GLU A 244 -7.73 -16.58 8.23
C GLU A 244 -6.22 -16.54 7.91
N VAL A 245 -5.89 -15.88 6.80
CA VAL A 245 -4.51 -15.65 6.34
C VAL A 245 -4.36 -14.17 6.02
N GLY A 246 -3.55 -13.47 6.82
CA GLY A 246 -3.36 -12.03 6.68
C GLY A 246 -2.58 -11.42 7.82
N VAL A 247 -2.76 -10.12 8.01
CA VAL A 247 -2.19 -9.36 9.13
C VAL A 247 -3.32 -9.03 10.11
N LYS A 248 -3.15 -9.43 11.37
CA LYS A 248 -4.04 -9.08 12.49
C LYS A 248 -3.27 -8.21 13.48
N LEU A 249 -3.88 -7.13 13.92
CA LEU A 249 -3.35 -6.24 14.95
C LEU A 249 -4.46 -5.98 15.97
N ALA A 250 -4.20 -6.28 17.24
CA ALA A 250 -5.05 -5.88 18.35
C ALA A 250 -4.23 -5.05 19.34
N VAL A 251 -4.79 -3.94 19.78
CA VAL A 251 -4.11 -3.00 20.68
C VAL A 251 -5.05 -2.54 21.78
N THR A 252 -4.57 -2.56 23.00
CA THR A 252 -5.25 -2.00 24.18
C THR A 252 -4.32 -0.97 24.82
N PRO A 253 -4.56 0.34 24.65
CA PRO A 253 -3.76 1.38 25.27
C PRO A 253 -4.22 1.69 26.70
N GLU A 254 -3.28 2.04 27.58
CA GLU A 254 -3.50 2.55 28.94
C GLU A 254 -2.61 3.78 29.13
N MET A 255 -3.21 4.94 29.36
CA MET A 255 -2.49 6.20 29.60
C MET A 255 -1.90 6.18 31.02
N LEU A 256 -0.60 6.43 31.14
CA LEU A 256 0.10 6.57 32.42
C LEU A 256 0.47 8.04 32.67
N PRO A 257 0.76 8.43 33.91
CA PRO A 257 1.29 9.77 34.20
C PRO A 257 2.62 10.05 33.46
N ASN A 258 2.94 11.33 33.25
CA ASN A 258 4.19 11.80 32.61
C ASN A 258 4.35 11.40 31.13
N ASP A 259 3.28 11.43 30.33
CA ASP A 259 3.27 11.11 28.89
C ASP A 259 3.73 9.68 28.55
N PHE A 260 3.73 8.78 29.53
CA PHE A 260 3.94 7.36 29.27
C PHE A 260 2.63 6.70 28.86
N LEU A 261 2.75 5.71 27.98
CA LEU A 261 1.66 4.92 27.47
C LEU A 261 2.03 3.44 27.64
N ARG A 262 1.16 2.69 28.33
CA ARG A 262 1.24 1.23 28.31
C ARG A 262 0.38 0.70 27.17
N LEU A 263 0.94 -0.21 26.39
CA LEU A 263 0.29 -0.81 25.24
C LEU A 263 0.33 -2.33 25.40
N HIS A 264 -0.83 -2.96 25.45
CA HIS A 264 -0.94 -4.39 25.20
C HIS A 264 -1.16 -4.60 23.70
N VAL A 265 -0.23 -5.29 23.03
CA VAL A 265 -0.17 -5.39 21.57
C VAL A 265 -0.11 -6.85 21.18
N VAL A 266 -1.06 -7.26 20.34
CA VAL A 266 -1.06 -8.55 19.66
C VAL A 266 -0.91 -8.28 18.17
N ALA A 267 0.26 -8.58 17.62
CA ALA A 267 0.55 -8.44 16.20
C ALA A 267 0.80 -9.83 15.60
N GLU A 268 -0.01 -10.20 14.62
CA GLU A 268 0.04 -11.48 13.95
C GLU A 268 0.12 -11.30 12.44
N ARG A 269 0.98 -12.10 11.81
CA ARG A 269 1.01 -12.28 10.37
C ARG A 269 0.95 -13.77 10.04
N THR A 270 -0.02 -14.13 9.22
CA THR A 270 -0.20 -15.46 8.66
C THR A 270 -0.16 -15.38 7.14
N PHE A 271 0.59 -16.26 6.48
CA PHE A 271 0.67 -16.34 5.03
C PHE A 271 0.66 -17.79 4.55
N LEU A 272 0.22 -18.00 3.31
CA LEU A 272 0.27 -19.31 2.67
C LEU A 272 1.70 -19.68 2.33
N THR A 273 2.06 -20.93 2.57
CA THR A 273 3.34 -21.51 2.20
C THR A 273 3.07 -22.62 1.21
N ASP A 274 3.89 -22.69 0.15
CA ASP A 274 3.78 -23.77 -0.82
C ASP A 274 4.04 -25.11 -0.10
N PRO A 275 3.11 -26.08 -0.19
CA PRO A 275 3.27 -27.35 0.49
C PRO A 275 4.52 -28.07 -0.02
N SER A 276 5.29 -28.68 0.87
CA SER A 276 6.43 -29.51 0.47
C SER A 276 5.92 -30.69 -0.38
N ASN A 277 6.53 -30.92 -1.55
CA ASN A 277 6.18 -31.98 -2.51
C ASN A 277 6.31 -33.43 -1.98
N SER A 278 6.44 -33.65 -0.66
CA SER A 278 6.85 -34.93 -0.07
C SER A 278 5.73 -35.75 0.60
N VAL A 279 4.44 -35.45 0.40
CA VAL A 279 3.35 -36.20 1.08
C VAL A 279 2.14 -36.48 0.16
N VAL A 280 1.56 -37.67 0.37
CA VAL A 280 0.54 -38.45 -0.36
C VAL A 280 -0.87 -37.82 -0.46
N PHE A 281 -1.09 -36.58 0.01
CA PHE A 281 -2.42 -35.95 -0.08
C PHE A 281 -2.55 -35.12 -1.36
N GLU A 282 -3.61 -35.35 -2.13
CA GLU A 282 -3.89 -34.66 -3.40
C GLU A 282 -4.07 -33.14 -3.23
N PHE A 283 -4.53 -32.69 -2.04
CA PHE A 283 -4.68 -31.29 -1.68
C PHE A 283 -4.22 -31.04 -0.24
N ARG A 284 -3.22 -30.16 -0.05
CA ARG A 284 -2.71 -29.72 1.26
C ARG A 284 -2.47 -28.21 1.25
N LEU A 285 -2.78 -27.55 2.36
CA LEU A 285 -2.53 -26.14 2.57
C LEU A 285 -1.68 -25.93 3.81
N ASP A 286 -0.49 -25.34 3.65
CA ASP A 286 0.38 -24.98 4.76
C ASP A 286 0.31 -23.47 5.02
N THR A 287 0.31 -23.08 6.30
CA THR A 287 0.33 -21.68 6.71
C THR A 287 1.53 -21.44 7.62
N THR A 288 2.25 -20.36 7.36
CA THR A 288 3.30 -19.88 8.26
C THR A 288 2.76 -18.69 9.03
N LYS A 289 2.90 -18.76 10.37
CA LYS A 289 2.39 -17.75 11.30
C LYS A 289 3.54 -17.15 12.11
N THR A 290 3.52 -15.83 12.25
CA THR A 290 4.39 -15.04 13.12
C THR A 290 3.48 -14.27 14.06
N ASN A 291 3.61 -14.46 15.36
CA ASN A 291 2.74 -13.83 16.36
C ASN A 291 3.60 -13.24 17.49
N VAL A 292 3.31 -12.00 17.85
CA VAL A 292 3.82 -11.34 19.05
C VAL A 292 2.65 -10.91 19.90
N ASN A 293 2.67 -11.32 21.17
CA ASN A 293 1.79 -10.83 22.22
C ASN A 293 2.68 -10.24 23.32
N SER A 294 2.66 -8.91 23.47
CA SER A 294 3.55 -8.21 24.40
C SER A 294 2.86 -7.01 25.02
N THR A 295 3.23 -6.70 26.26
CA THR A 295 2.83 -5.48 26.96
C THR A 295 4.06 -4.60 27.16
N VAL A 296 4.03 -3.39 26.61
CA VAL A 296 5.17 -2.46 26.65
C VAL A 296 4.75 -1.11 27.22
N THR A 297 5.71 -0.37 27.78
CA THR A 297 5.50 1.01 28.22
C THR A 297 6.51 1.91 27.52
N MET A 298 6.03 2.94 26.84
CA MET A 298 6.84 3.85 26.03
C MET A 298 6.16 5.21 25.90
N LYS A 299 6.86 6.23 25.42
CA LYS A 299 6.25 7.55 25.17
C LYS A 299 5.71 7.66 23.75
N PHE A 300 4.91 8.69 23.51
CA PHE A 300 4.51 9.08 22.17
C PHE A 300 5.72 9.38 21.27
N ASP A 301 5.59 9.03 20.00
CA ASP A 301 6.57 9.25 18.92
C ASP A 301 7.92 8.53 19.10
N GLU A 302 8.06 7.69 20.13
CA GLU A 302 9.18 6.76 20.26
C GLU A 302 8.93 5.48 19.46
N THR A 303 9.97 4.89 18.88
CA THR A 303 9.89 3.58 18.25
C THR A 303 10.55 2.53 19.14
N LEU A 304 9.83 1.44 19.41
CA LEU A 304 10.33 0.31 20.18
C LEU A 304 10.33 -0.97 19.32
N ILE A 305 11.36 -1.80 19.48
CA ILE A 305 11.38 -3.15 18.92
C ILE A 305 10.62 -4.07 19.88
N LEU A 306 9.48 -4.60 19.44
CA LEU A 306 8.66 -5.54 20.22
C LEU A 306 9.25 -6.95 20.23
N GLY A 307 9.94 -7.32 19.16
CA GLY A 307 10.54 -8.64 19.03
C GLY A 307 11.25 -8.82 17.70
N GLY A 308 12.13 -9.81 17.68
CA GLY A 308 12.82 -10.23 16.48
C GLY A 308 13.21 -11.71 16.55
N LEU A 309 13.42 -12.29 15.38
CA LEU A 309 13.92 -13.65 15.18
C LEU A 309 15.02 -13.58 14.13
N SER A 310 16.14 -14.25 14.37
CA SER A 310 17.13 -14.57 13.34
C SER A 310 17.42 -16.06 13.47
N GLU A 311 17.11 -16.78 12.41
CA GLU A 311 17.21 -18.23 12.32
C GLU A 311 18.05 -18.56 11.10
N ARG A 312 19.00 -19.49 11.27
CA ARG A 312 19.83 -20.03 10.20
C ARG A 312 19.88 -21.54 10.38
N GLU A 313 19.45 -22.26 9.36
CA GLU A 313 19.51 -23.72 9.27
C GLU A 313 20.41 -24.10 8.10
N THR A 314 21.31 -25.05 8.31
CA THR A 314 22.15 -25.62 7.26
C THR A 314 22.00 -27.13 7.26
N SER A 315 21.47 -27.67 6.16
CA SER A 315 21.31 -29.10 5.95
C SER A 315 22.27 -29.57 4.86
N LYS A 316 23.03 -30.62 5.16
CA LYS A 316 23.97 -31.24 4.22
C LYS A 316 23.61 -32.71 4.09
N SER A 317 23.19 -33.11 2.91
CA SER A 317 22.98 -34.51 2.53
C SER A 317 24.02 -34.94 1.52
N ALA A 318 24.51 -36.16 1.64
CA ALA A 318 25.42 -36.75 0.69
C ALA A 318 25.02 -38.20 0.46
N ASP A 319 24.66 -38.51 -0.78
CA ASP A 319 24.23 -39.83 -1.22
C ASP A 319 25.17 -40.32 -2.31
N GLY A 320 25.60 -41.58 -2.28
CA GLY A 320 26.54 -42.08 -3.28
C GLY A 320 26.82 -43.56 -3.16
N VAL A 321 27.53 -44.08 -4.17
CA VAL A 321 27.94 -45.48 -4.23
C VAL A 321 29.14 -45.71 -3.30
N PRO A 322 29.05 -46.62 -2.30
CA PRO A 322 30.18 -46.91 -1.43
C PRO A 322 31.44 -47.27 -2.23
N GLY A 323 32.59 -46.71 -1.85
CA GLY A 323 33.88 -46.90 -2.53
C GLY A 323 34.13 -45.96 -3.72
N LEU A 324 33.17 -45.80 -4.64
CA LEU A 324 33.31 -44.90 -5.80
C LEU A 324 33.09 -43.42 -5.44
N MET A 325 32.32 -43.16 -4.37
CA MET A 325 32.05 -41.80 -3.85
C MET A 325 33.31 -41.08 -3.34
N ASP A 326 34.34 -41.82 -2.92
CA ASP A 326 35.56 -41.25 -2.31
C ASP A 326 36.67 -40.98 -3.33
N ILE A 327 36.54 -41.44 -4.58
CA ILE A 327 37.55 -41.26 -5.62
C ILE A 327 37.43 -39.83 -6.20
N PRO A 328 38.50 -39.01 -6.15
CA PRO A 328 38.50 -37.69 -6.78
C PRO A 328 38.16 -37.76 -8.27
N LEU A 329 37.47 -36.75 -8.81
CA LEU A 329 36.91 -36.69 -10.17
C LEU A 329 35.75 -37.66 -10.45
N LEU A 330 35.80 -38.91 -9.99
CA LEU A 330 34.70 -39.87 -10.15
C LEU A 330 33.56 -39.62 -9.16
N ASN A 331 33.84 -38.99 -8.02
CA ASN A 331 32.84 -38.65 -7.02
C ASN A 331 31.69 -37.79 -7.59
N LEU A 332 31.93 -36.93 -8.57
CA LEU A 332 30.88 -36.12 -9.19
C LEU A 332 29.91 -36.99 -10.00
N LEU A 333 30.31 -38.18 -10.45
CA LEU A 333 29.50 -39.09 -11.26
C LEU A 333 28.79 -40.20 -10.45
N PHE A 334 29.29 -40.48 -9.24
CA PHE A 334 28.78 -41.56 -8.38
C PHE A 334 28.35 -41.10 -6.99
N SER A 335 28.33 -39.79 -6.75
CA SER A 335 27.81 -39.17 -5.54
C SER A 335 27.09 -37.87 -5.84
N GLN A 336 26.06 -37.61 -5.06
CA GLN A 336 25.27 -36.40 -5.07
C GLN A 336 25.36 -35.76 -3.68
N ARG A 337 25.76 -34.49 -3.64
CA ARG A 337 25.79 -33.68 -2.42
C ARG A 337 24.76 -32.58 -2.56
N VAL A 338 23.87 -32.48 -1.59
CA VAL A 338 22.85 -31.45 -1.50
C VAL A 338 23.10 -30.65 -0.24
N GLU A 339 23.39 -29.37 -0.40
CA GLU A 339 23.48 -28.39 0.68
C GLU A 339 22.28 -27.45 0.57
N ARG A 340 21.55 -27.30 1.67
CA ARG A 340 20.45 -26.34 1.80
C ARG A 340 20.78 -25.39 2.93
N GLN A 341 20.78 -24.10 2.64
CA GLN A 341 20.96 -23.01 3.60
C GLN A 341 19.65 -22.24 3.65
N PHE A 342 19.01 -22.25 4.82
CA PHE A 342 17.77 -21.56 5.07
C PHE A 342 18.00 -20.47 6.10
N GLU A 343 17.76 -19.21 5.74
CA GLU A 343 17.84 -18.07 6.64
C GLU A 343 16.48 -17.40 6.78
N ARG A 344 16.10 -17.08 8.01
CA ARG A 344 14.85 -16.36 8.29
C ARG A 344 15.09 -15.29 9.33
N SER A 345 14.80 -14.05 8.98
CA SER A 345 14.88 -12.92 9.89
C SER A 345 13.53 -12.20 9.97
N VAL A 346 13.08 -11.92 11.19
CA VAL A 346 11.85 -11.18 11.48
C VAL A 346 12.16 -10.07 12.46
N LEU A 347 11.59 -8.89 12.24
CA LEU A 347 11.67 -7.74 13.13
C LEU A 347 10.31 -7.07 13.23
N ILE A 348 9.84 -6.81 14.44
CA ILE A 348 8.55 -6.18 14.71
C ILE A 348 8.80 -4.92 15.53
N LEU A 349 8.42 -3.78 14.97
CA LEU A 349 8.54 -2.47 15.61
C LEU A 349 7.16 -1.88 15.87
N ILE A 350 7.07 -1.05 16.91
CA ILE A 350 5.87 -0.30 17.25
C ILE A 350 6.20 1.18 17.41
N THR A 351 5.28 2.06 17.04
CA THR A 351 5.37 3.50 17.26
C THR A 351 3.98 4.05 17.59
N PRO A 352 3.72 4.45 18.84
CA PRO A 352 2.50 5.15 19.18
C PRO A 352 2.61 6.62 18.80
N ARG A 353 1.55 7.16 18.22
CA ARG A 353 1.41 8.57 17.86
C ARG A 353 0.11 9.13 18.43
N ARG A 354 0.07 10.45 18.53
CA ARG A 354 -1.15 11.18 18.88
C ARG A 354 -2.15 11.11 17.72
N PRO A 355 -3.46 11.06 18.02
CA PRO A 355 -4.52 11.04 17.01
C PRO A 355 -4.51 12.33 16.19
N GLN A 356 -4.50 12.19 14.87
CA GLN A 356 -4.65 13.30 13.95
C GLN A 356 -6.13 13.42 13.55
N TYR A 357 -6.78 14.50 13.97
CA TYR A 357 -8.16 14.80 13.57
C TYR A 357 -8.17 15.50 12.22
N THR A 358 -8.99 15.00 11.30
CA THR A 358 -9.12 15.55 9.93
C THR A 358 -9.80 16.91 9.87
N ARG A 359 -10.62 17.24 10.87
CA ARG A 359 -11.34 18.51 10.99
C ARG A 359 -11.21 18.95 12.45
N GLN A 360 -10.29 19.87 12.72
CA GLN A 360 -10.30 20.63 13.96
C GLN A 360 -11.30 21.77 13.82
N ASP A 361 -12.09 22.01 14.87
CA ASP A 361 -13.00 23.14 14.95
C ASP A 361 -12.20 24.45 14.76
N THR A 362 -12.70 25.38 13.96
CA THR A 362 -11.97 26.62 13.61
C THR A 362 -11.57 27.41 14.86
N SER A 363 -12.39 27.37 15.90
CA SER A 363 -12.12 27.95 17.23
C SER A 363 -10.86 27.40 17.92
N ARG A 364 -10.50 26.12 17.69
CA ARG A 364 -9.30 25.50 18.25
C ARG A 364 -8.03 25.81 17.44
N ARG A 365 -8.16 25.96 16.12
CA ARG A 365 -7.06 26.43 15.26
C ARG A 365 -6.68 27.86 15.61
N ASP A 366 -7.67 28.73 15.70
CA ASP A 366 -7.47 30.13 16.07
C ASP A 366 -6.85 30.29 17.47
N ALA A 367 -7.22 29.43 18.43
CA ALA A 367 -6.65 29.43 19.78
C ALA A 367 -5.21 28.85 19.87
N ALA A 368 -4.85 27.88 19.01
CA ALA A 368 -3.50 27.36 18.90
C ALA A 368 -2.58 28.36 18.15
N ASP A 369 -3.07 28.95 17.07
CA ASP A 369 -2.39 29.98 16.28
C ASP A 369 -2.12 31.26 17.07
N GLN A 370 -2.99 31.61 18.02
CA GLN A 370 -2.80 32.75 18.93
C GLN A 370 -1.68 32.53 19.96
N LYS A 371 -1.35 31.28 20.29
CA LYS A 371 -0.30 30.96 21.27
C LYS A 371 1.09 30.79 20.64
N MET A 372 1.17 30.57 19.34
CA MET A 372 2.43 30.33 18.64
C MET A 372 3.05 31.63 18.11
N SER A 373 4.35 31.79 18.40
CA SER A 373 5.13 32.89 17.82
C SER A 373 5.13 32.81 16.29
N ASN A 374 5.36 33.92 15.60
CA ASN A 374 5.39 33.93 14.13
C ASN A 374 6.43 32.95 13.57
N LEU A 375 7.56 32.77 14.27
CA LEU A 375 8.61 31.82 13.93
C LEU A 375 8.12 30.36 14.02
N GLU A 376 7.38 30.05 15.07
CA GLU A 376 6.90 28.70 15.37
C GLU A 376 5.80 28.27 14.39
N ARG A 377 4.93 29.20 14.00
CA ARG A 377 3.97 29.01 12.89
C ARG A 377 4.65 28.75 11.54
N ASP A 378 5.77 29.41 11.27
CA ASP A 378 6.50 29.21 10.02
C ASP A 378 7.31 27.91 10.02
N ILE A 379 7.86 27.49 11.17
CA ILE A 379 8.50 26.18 11.34
C ILE A 379 7.48 25.05 11.18
N GLU A 380 6.31 25.14 11.80
CA GLU A 380 5.26 24.12 11.67
C GLU A 380 4.78 24.00 10.20
N ARG A 381 4.57 25.12 9.50
CA ARG A 381 4.24 25.12 8.07
C ARG A 381 5.35 24.50 7.21
N LEU A 382 6.61 24.74 7.57
CA LEU A 382 7.76 24.15 6.89
C LEU A 382 7.85 22.64 7.16
N GLU A 383 7.62 22.22 8.40
CA GLU A 383 7.56 20.81 8.78
C GLU A 383 6.40 20.11 8.07
N GLU A 384 5.19 20.67 8.06
CA GLU A 384 4.04 20.14 7.34
C GLU A 384 4.28 20.01 5.83
N ARG A 385 4.96 20.99 5.23
CA ARG A 385 5.31 21.00 3.79
C ARG A 385 6.44 20.03 3.45
N ASN A 386 7.39 19.83 4.37
CA ASN A 386 8.60 19.03 4.13
C ASN A 386 8.53 17.63 4.76
N ARG A 387 7.46 17.29 5.50
CA ARG A 387 7.19 15.94 6.06
C ARG A 387 7.08 14.85 4.99
N ASP A 388 6.95 15.25 3.73
CA ASP A 388 6.86 14.38 2.56
C ASP A 388 8.22 13.76 2.13
N TRP A 389 9.37 14.21 2.67
CA TRP A 389 10.69 13.71 2.21
C TRP A 389 11.21 12.43 2.89
N PHE A 390 10.71 12.05 4.07
CA PHE A 390 11.29 10.93 4.84
C PHE A 390 10.30 9.93 5.44
N THR A 391 8.98 10.05 5.19
CA THR A 391 8.01 9.05 5.66
C THR A 391 7.12 8.55 4.52
N PRO A 392 7.10 7.23 4.20
CA PRO A 392 6.10 6.69 3.30
C PRO A 392 4.71 6.85 3.93
N ARG A 393 3.77 7.43 3.18
CA ARG A 393 2.40 7.72 3.64
C ARG A 393 1.75 6.45 4.19
N PRO A 394 1.14 6.48 5.39
CA PRO A 394 0.14 5.46 5.73
C PRO A 394 -0.98 5.53 4.67
N THR A 395 -1.38 4.37 4.14
CA THR A 395 -2.38 4.21 3.08
C THR A 395 -3.68 4.94 3.41
N PHE A 396 -4.03 5.02 4.70
CA PHE A 396 -5.20 5.71 5.21
C PHE A 396 -5.22 7.21 4.87
N ASN A 397 -4.11 7.92 5.04
CA ASN A 397 -4.03 9.36 4.71
C ASN A 397 -4.23 9.61 3.20
N SER A 398 -3.83 8.68 2.34
CA SER A 398 -4.01 8.79 0.89
C SER A 398 -5.46 8.56 0.45
N VAL A 399 -6.17 7.66 1.14
CA VAL A 399 -7.60 7.39 0.92
C VAL A 399 -8.45 8.54 1.44
N LEU A 400 -8.14 9.03 2.64
CA LEU A 400 -8.84 10.12 3.30
C LEU A 400 -8.70 11.45 2.54
N LYS A 401 -7.50 11.76 2.03
CA LYS A 401 -7.25 12.92 1.16
C LYS A 401 -8.02 12.83 -0.17
N LYS A 402 -8.26 11.63 -0.69
CA LYS A 402 -9.06 11.41 -1.91
C LYS A 402 -10.57 11.49 -1.64
N LEU A 403 -11.01 11.10 -0.45
CA LEU A 403 -12.42 11.15 -0.03
C LEU A 403 -12.86 12.57 0.35
N GLN A 404 -11.97 13.38 0.94
CA GLN A 404 -12.25 14.77 1.32
C GLN A 404 -12.54 15.71 0.13
N GLY A 405 -12.16 15.34 -1.09
CA GLY A 405 -12.32 16.18 -2.28
C GLY A 405 -13.58 15.92 -3.10
N ARG A 406 -14.48 15.01 -2.70
CA ARG A 406 -15.69 14.68 -3.48
C ARG A 406 -16.96 15.16 -2.76
N GLU A 407 -17.81 15.90 -3.48
CA GLU A 407 -19.14 16.39 -3.06
C GLU A 407 -20.04 15.29 -2.46
N PHE A 408 -19.81 14.03 -2.82
CA PHE A 408 -20.54 12.85 -2.36
C PHE A 408 -20.67 12.76 -0.82
N PHE A 409 -19.71 13.28 -0.05
CA PHE A 409 -19.76 13.21 1.42
C PHE A 409 -20.46 14.41 2.08
N GLU A 410 -20.58 15.54 1.37
CA GLU A 410 -21.32 16.72 1.85
C GLU A 410 -22.83 16.47 1.72
N GLU A 411 -23.29 15.82 0.63
CA GLU A 411 -24.70 15.42 0.42
C GLU A 411 -25.21 14.40 1.44
N PHE A 412 -24.33 13.53 1.97
CA PHE A 412 -24.71 12.51 2.96
C PHE A 412 -25.01 13.11 4.35
N ARG A 413 -24.49 14.30 4.68
CA ARG A 413 -24.73 14.97 5.98
C ARG A 413 -25.89 15.94 5.97
N THR A 414 -26.32 16.45 4.82
CA THR A 414 -27.44 17.39 4.71
C THR A 414 -28.80 16.71 4.57
N GLY A 415 -28.84 15.37 4.48
CA GLY A 415 -30.08 14.61 4.43
C GLY A 415 -30.79 14.64 3.07
N ASP A 416 -30.13 15.10 2.01
CA ASP A 416 -30.73 15.36 0.69
C ASP A 416 -30.47 14.23 -0.33
N VAL A 417 -30.20 13.01 0.15
CA VAL A 417 -30.03 11.85 -0.74
C VAL A 417 -31.39 11.28 -1.12
N HIS A 418 -31.99 11.81 -2.18
CA HIS A 418 -32.93 11.03 -2.98
C HIS A 418 -32.13 10.02 -3.80
N ILE A 419 -32.22 8.74 -3.43
CA ILE A 419 -31.73 7.64 -4.26
C ILE A 419 -32.50 7.73 -5.58
N GLN A 420 -31.86 8.17 -6.65
CA GLN A 420 -32.41 8.04 -8.00
C GLN A 420 -32.63 6.54 -8.23
N SER A 421 -33.89 6.11 -8.26
CA SER A 421 -34.22 4.75 -8.61
C SER A 421 -33.85 4.55 -10.08
N TRP A 422 -32.95 3.61 -10.32
CA TRP A 422 -32.46 3.26 -11.66
C TRP A 422 -33.58 2.78 -12.61
N GLN A 423 -34.80 2.59 -12.10
CA GLN A 423 -35.95 2.15 -12.87
C GLN A 423 -36.59 3.23 -13.77
N ASN A 424 -36.34 4.53 -13.52
CA ASN A 424 -36.99 5.61 -14.28
C ASN A 424 -36.06 6.35 -15.26
N ASP A 425 -34.81 5.92 -15.44
CA ASP A 425 -33.92 6.53 -16.44
C ASP A 425 -34.21 5.97 -17.84
N VAL A 426 -35.07 6.68 -18.58
CA VAL A 426 -35.47 6.37 -19.96
C VAL A 426 -34.24 6.35 -20.90
N ASN A 427 -33.20 7.13 -20.62
CA ASN A 427 -31.98 7.14 -21.44
C ASN A 427 -31.05 5.96 -21.13
N GLY A 428 -30.99 5.53 -19.87
CA GLY A 428 -30.25 4.35 -19.45
C GLY A 428 -30.79 3.06 -20.09
N GLN A 429 -32.12 2.91 -20.16
CA GLN A 429 -32.73 1.77 -20.84
C GLN A 429 -32.50 1.78 -22.36
N GLN A 430 -32.48 2.94 -23.01
CA GLN A 430 -32.15 3.06 -24.43
C GLN A 430 -30.69 2.68 -24.73
N HIS A 431 -29.76 3.02 -23.83
CA HIS A 431 -28.36 2.64 -23.97
C HIS A 431 -28.15 1.13 -23.79
N ILE A 432 -28.85 0.52 -22.82
CA ILE A 432 -28.80 -0.93 -22.60
C ILE A 432 -29.43 -1.68 -23.78
N ALA A 433 -30.57 -1.20 -24.30
CA ALA A 433 -31.20 -1.75 -25.50
C ALA A 433 -30.28 -1.65 -26.73
N MET A 434 -29.60 -0.52 -26.94
CA MET A 434 -28.62 -0.36 -28.04
C MET A 434 -27.41 -1.29 -27.91
N ILE A 435 -26.96 -1.57 -26.69
CA ILE A 435 -25.86 -2.51 -26.46
C ILE A 435 -26.32 -3.95 -26.70
N GLN A 436 -27.54 -4.29 -26.27
CA GLN A 436 -28.12 -5.60 -26.47
C GLN A 436 -28.33 -5.90 -27.96
N ASP A 437 -28.84 -4.94 -28.73
CA ASP A 437 -29.04 -5.07 -30.19
C ASP A 437 -27.71 -5.21 -30.96
N ARG A 438 -26.65 -4.57 -30.46
CA ARG A 438 -25.31 -4.67 -31.04
C ARG A 438 -24.61 -6.00 -30.71
N VAL A 439 -25.06 -6.71 -29.69
CA VAL A 439 -24.53 -8.01 -29.27
C VAL A 439 -25.30 -9.17 -29.90
N THR A 440 -26.58 -8.99 -30.23
CA THR A 440 -27.41 -10.02 -30.88
C THR A 440 -27.31 -10.02 -32.40
N GLN A 441 -26.78 -8.98 -33.03
CA GLN A 441 -26.35 -9.01 -34.45
C GLN A 441 -24.91 -9.52 -34.58
N LYS A 442 -24.71 -10.83 -34.40
CA LYS A 442 -23.57 -11.54 -34.96
C LYS A 442 -23.88 -13.00 -35.24
#